data_AF-A0A4Y3G892-F1
#
_entry.id   AF-A0A4Y3G892-F1
#
_cell.length_a   1.000
_cell.length_b   1.000
_cell.length_c   1.000
_cell.angle_alpha   90.00
_cell.angle_beta   90.00
_cell.angle_gamma   90.00
#
_symmetry.space_group_name_H-M   'P 1'
#
loop_
_entity.id
_entity.type
_entity.pdbx_description
1 polymer ?
#
loop_
_entity_poly.entity_id
_entity_poly.type
_entity_poly.pdbx_seq_one_letter_code
_entity_poly.pdbx_strand_id
1 'polypeptide(L)' 'MKRTTNLQSTEFRLVALDGTPHPVLDAPYESLDSALSAARTWCEGQGRTCALGSMGIGIERMTPSGRWRTVAYPMICL' A
#
# COMPACT_ATOMS: atom_id res chain seq x y z
N MET A 1 12.94 25.16 -21.78
CA MET A 1 13.52 23.82 -21.56
C MET A 1 12.88 23.20 -20.32
N LYS A 2 12.30 22.00 -20.50
CA LYS A 2 12.00 20.94 -19.50
C LYS A 2 10.98 21.24 -18.38
N ARG A 3 9.71 20.91 -18.63
CA ARG A 3 8.83 20.31 -17.61
C ARG A 3 8.18 19.06 -18.22
N THR A 4 9.02 18.08 -18.50
CA THR A 4 8.56 16.74 -18.85
C THR A 4 8.39 15.98 -17.55
N THR A 5 7.14 15.62 -17.22
CA THR A 5 6.69 14.41 -16.50
C THR A 5 5.29 14.68 -15.95
N ASN A 6 4.27 14.65 -16.81
CA ASN A 6 2.96 14.19 -16.37
C ASN A 6 2.99 12.66 -16.52
N LEU A 7 3.77 12.01 -15.65
CA LEU A 7 3.70 10.57 -15.52
C LEU A 7 2.53 10.33 -14.58
N GLN A 8 1.43 9.87 -15.15
CA GLN A 8 0.39 9.14 -14.43
C GLN A 8 1.05 7.90 -13.81
N SER A 9 1.84 8.09 -12.75
CA SER A 9 2.45 6.98 -12.05
C SER A 9 1.29 6.19 -11.47
N THR A 10 1.14 4.94 -11.93
CA THR A 10 0.08 4.07 -11.44
C THR A 10 0.54 3.52 -10.10
N GLU A 11 0.69 4.42 -9.14
CA GLU A 11 1.31 4.14 -7.86
C GLU A 11 0.29 3.54 -6.92
N PHE A 12 0.71 2.47 -6.27
CA PHE A 12 0.03 1.87 -5.15
C PHE A 12 0.78 2.22 -3.87
N ARG A 13 0.08 2.28 -2.76
CA ARG A 13 0.66 2.39 -1.42
C ARG A 13 -0.06 1.45 -0.45
N LEU A 14 0.61 1.10 0.64
CA LEU A 14 0.03 0.32 1.71
C LEU A 14 -0.37 1.24 2.88
N VAL A 15 -1.58 1.05 3.36
CA VAL A 15 -2.19 1.82 4.46
C VAL A 15 -2.67 0.89 5.57
N ALA A 16 -2.88 1.41 6.77
CA ALA A 16 -3.63 0.71 7.80
C ALA A 16 -5.13 0.67 7.46
N LEU A 17 -5.93 -0.13 8.18
CA LEU A 17 -7.38 -0.25 7.94
C LEU A 17 -8.14 1.07 8.07
N ASP A 18 -7.64 2.00 8.87
CA ASP A 18 -8.22 3.34 9.04
C ASP A 18 -7.86 4.30 7.88
N GLY A 19 -7.09 3.83 6.89
CA GLY A 19 -6.65 4.62 5.74
C GLY A 19 -5.44 5.51 6.02
N THR A 20 -4.87 5.45 7.22
CA THR A 20 -3.61 6.15 7.53
C THR A 20 -2.43 5.46 6.84
N PRO A 21 -1.37 6.21 6.46
CA PRO A 21 -0.15 5.62 5.92
C PRO A 21 0.38 4.48 6.79
N HIS A 22 0.70 3.33 6.19
CA HIS A 22 1.27 2.24 6.96
C HIS A 22 2.64 2.68 7.51
N PRO A 23 2.93 2.53 8.82
CA PRO A 23 4.13 3.11 9.45
C PRO A 23 5.47 2.54 8.96
N VAL A 24 5.44 1.56 8.06
CA VAL A 24 6.62 0.86 7.56
C VAL A 24 6.54 0.58 6.06
N LEU A 25 5.34 0.34 5.55
CA LEU A 25 5.09 -0.04 4.16
C LEU A 25 4.48 1.10 3.32
N ASP A 26 4.35 2.31 3.85
CA ASP A 26 3.97 3.48 3.05
C ASP A 26 5.10 3.87 2.09
N ALA A 27 5.12 3.21 0.94
CA ALA A 27 6.06 3.41 -0.15
C ALA A 27 5.31 3.35 -1.49
N PRO A 28 5.83 3.99 -2.55
CA PRO A 28 5.26 3.85 -3.88
C PRO A 28 5.59 2.48 -4.47
N TYR A 29 4.55 1.77 -4.89
CA TYR A 29 4.63 0.50 -5.59
C TYR A 29 4.11 0.67 -7.01
N GLU A 30 4.82 0.12 -8.00
CA GLU A 30 4.48 0.24 -9.41
C GLU A 30 3.33 -0.68 -9.85
N SER A 31 3.01 -1.69 -9.03
CA SER A 31 1.98 -2.69 -9.33
C SER A 31 1.30 -3.22 -8.07
N LEU A 32 0.08 -3.73 -8.24
CA LEU A 32 -0.66 -4.37 -7.16
C LEU A 32 0.10 -5.59 -6.61
N ASP A 33 0.69 -6.42 -7.47
CA ASP A 33 1.50 -7.58 -7.08
C ASP A 33 2.70 -7.20 -6.22
N SER A 34 3.41 -6.11 -6.57
CA SER A 34 4.55 -5.63 -5.76
C SER A 34 4.11 -5.18 -4.36
N ALA A 35 2.97 -4.49 -4.25
CA ALA A 35 2.39 -4.08 -2.97
C ALA A 35 1.95 -5.30 -2.14
N LEU A 36 1.30 -6.29 -2.77
CA LEU A 36 0.87 -7.54 -2.12
C LEU A 36 2.06 -8.36 -1.63
N SER A 37 3.12 -8.46 -2.43
CA SER A 37 4.35 -9.18 -2.04
C SER A 37 5.04 -8.54 -0.85
N ALA A 38 5.10 -7.19 -0.81
CA ALA A 38 5.64 -6.46 0.33
C ALA A 38 4.79 -6.65 1.60
N ALA A 39 3.46 -6.57 1.49
CA ALA A 39 2.53 -6.85 2.58
C ALA A 39 2.71 -8.28 3.11
N ARG A 40 2.85 -9.26 2.21
CA ARG A 40 3.10 -10.67 2.57
C ARG A 40 4.40 -10.86 3.32
N THR A 41 5.49 -10.34 2.78
CA THR A 41 6.84 -10.44 3.37
C THR A 41 6.86 -9.80 4.76
N TRP A 42 6.21 -8.65 4.92
CA TRP A 42 6.05 -8.01 6.21
C TRP A 42 5.28 -8.88 7.20
N CYS A 43 4.16 -9.47 6.77
CA CYS A 43 3.32 -10.29 7.64
C CYS A 43 3.95 -11.63 8.03
N GLU A 44 4.71 -12.26 7.14
CA GLU A 44 5.45 -13.50 7.41
C GLU A 44 6.62 -13.28 8.38
N GLY A 45 7.26 -12.10 8.35
CA GLY A 45 8.38 -11.74 9.23
C GLY A 45 7.96 -11.03 10.53
N GLN A 46 7.42 -9.82 10.42
CA GLN A 46 7.16 -8.91 11.54
C GLN A 46 5.68 -8.85 11.97
N GLY A 47 4.75 -9.12 11.04
CA GLY A 47 3.30 -9.03 11.31
C GLY A 47 2.79 -10.03 12.35
N ARG A 48 3.46 -11.17 12.53
CA ARG A 48 3.12 -12.17 13.58
C ARG A 48 3.21 -11.64 15.02
N THR A 49 3.93 -10.55 15.26
CA THR A 49 4.12 -9.96 16.59
C THR A 49 3.19 -8.77 16.84
N CYS A 50 2.52 -8.26 15.80
CA CYS A 50 1.57 -7.15 15.94
C CYS A 50 0.23 -7.65 16.50
N ALA A 51 -0.50 -6.82 17.25
CA ALA A 51 -1.83 -7.19 17.73
C ALA A 51 -2.78 -7.40 16.53
N LEU A 52 -3.69 -8.38 16.62
CA LEU A 52 -4.66 -8.75 15.56
C LEU A 52 -5.43 -7.54 14.97
N GLY A 53 -5.65 -6.47 15.75
CA GLY A 53 -6.28 -5.22 15.28
C GLY A 53 -5.39 -4.30 14.45
N SER A 54 -4.08 -4.50 14.46
CA SER A 54 -3.06 -3.73 13.72
C SER A 54 -2.61 -4.41 12.42
N MET A 55 -3.09 -5.63 12.15
CA MET A 55 -2.63 -6.46 11.03
C MET A 55 -3.33 -6.15 9.70
N GLY A 56 -4.47 -5.46 9.74
CA GLY A 56 -5.20 -5.18 8.51
C GLY A 56 -4.48 -4.15 7.66
N ILE A 57 -4.06 -4.57 6.47
CA ILE A 57 -3.41 -3.73 5.48
C ILE A 57 -4.44 -3.39 4.40
N GLY A 58 -4.58 -2.12 4.06
CA GLY A 58 -5.29 -1.66 2.87
C GLY A 58 -4.29 -1.35 1.76
N ILE A 59 -4.74 -1.50 0.51
CA ILE A 59 -4.00 -1.04 -0.66
C ILE A 59 -4.78 0.11 -1.28
N GLU A 60 -4.10 1.24 -1.46
CA GLU A 60 -4.64 2.36 -2.20
C GLU A 60 -3.89 2.55 -3.51
N ARG A 61 -4.59 3.08 -4.51
CA ARG A 61 -4.02 3.48 -5.79
C ARG A 61 -4.20 4.98 -5.99
N MET A 62 -3.19 5.64 -6.54
CA MET A 62 -3.29 7.04 -6.95
C MET A 62 -4.20 7.16 -8.18
N THR A 63 -5.19 8.04 -8.10
CA THR A 63 -6.07 8.38 -9.21
C THR A 63 -5.39 9.39 -10.13
N PRO A 64 -5.85 9.52 -11.39
CA PRO A 64 -5.38 10.61 -12.27
C PRO A 64 -5.63 12.02 -11.71
N SER A 65 -6.56 12.17 -10.76
CA SER A 65 -6.83 13.42 -10.04
C SER A 65 -5.92 13.66 -8.83
N GLY A 66 -4.90 12.80 -8.61
CA GLY A 66 -3.94 12.93 -7.51
C GLY A 66 -4.51 12.55 -6.14
N ARG A 67 -5.60 11.79 -6.08
CA ARG A 67 -6.22 11.31 -4.84
C ARG A 67 -5.91 9.83 -4.65
N TRP A 68 -5.81 9.41 -3.40
CA TRP A 68 -5.74 7.98 -3.07
C TRP A 68 -7.14 7.38 -2.99
N ARG A 69 -7.28 6.15 -3.49
CA ARG A 69 -8.51 5.37 -3.36
C ARG A 69 -8.16 3.94 -3.00
N THR A 70 -8.80 3.40 -1.97
CA THR A 70 -8.68 2.00 -1.60
C THR A 70 -9.20 1.10 -2.72
N VAL A 71 -8.39 0.11 -3.10
CA VAL A 71 -8.70 -0.86 -4.16
C VAL A 71 -8.76 -2.29 -3.65
N ALA A 72 -8.11 -2.59 -2.51
CA ALA A 72 -8.13 -3.93 -1.92
C ALA A 72 -7.85 -3.89 -0.41
N TYR A 73 -8.38 -4.89 0.30
CA TYR A 73 -7.99 -5.27 1.66
C TYR A 73 -7.53 -6.72 1.63
N PRO A 74 -6.24 -6.96 1.37
CA PRO A 74 -5.75 -8.31 1.24
C PRO A 74 -5.69 -9.03 2.60
N MET A 75 -6.28 -10.23 2.66
CA MET A 75 -6.28 -11.08 3.86
C MET A 75 -4.95 -11.85 4.01
N ILE A 76 -3.82 -11.15 3.93
CA ILE A 76 -2.48 -11.78 3.96
C ILE A 76 -1.95 -11.92 5.39
N CYS A 77 -2.58 -11.23 6.34
CA CYS A 77 -2.13 -11.09 7.72
C CYS A 77 -3.20 -11.56 8.73
N LEU A 78 -4.20 -12.34 8.28
CA LEU A 78 -5.27 -12.89 9.10
C LEU A 78 -4.99 -14.34 9.50
#